data_AF-A0A9P7FLR7-F1
#
_entry.id   AF-A0A9P7FLR7-F1
#
_cell.length_a   1.000
_cell.length_b   1.000
_cell.length_c   1.000
_cell.angle_alpha   90.00
_cell.angle_beta   90.00
_cell.angle_gamma   90.00
#
_symmetry.space_group_name_H-M   'P 1'
#
loop_
_entity.id
_entity.type
_entity.pdbx_description
1 polymer ?
#
loop_
_entity_poly.entity_id
_entity_poly.type
_entity_poly.pdbx_seq_one_letter_code
_entity_poly.pdbx_strand_id
1 'polypeptide(L)'
;AERDVSVFLLKQVLHDWSDEYVVKILTQLRAIARPDTKLILIEIILPFACHDPGADDDQGIPGSVPREAPAPLLTNYGTVSEMSYFVDMDVSRIVPYVCFDRRRGPW
;
A
#
# COMPACT_ATOMS: atom_id res chain seq x y z
N ALA A 1 22.51 8.20 -22.31
CA ALA A 1 21.20 8.57 -22.87
C ALA A 1 20.25 8.76 -21.71
N GLU A 2 19.82 9.99 -21.47
CA GLU A 2 18.84 10.32 -20.44
C GLU A 2 17.50 9.69 -20.84
N ARG A 3 16.88 8.94 -19.93
CA ARG A 3 15.60 8.27 -20.20
C ARG A 3 14.50 9.25 -19.85
N ASP A 4 13.77 9.71 -20.86
CA ASP A 4 12.62 10.58 -20.66
C ASP A 4 11.43 9.76 -20.14
N VAL A 5 11.19 9.82 -18.82
CA VAL A 5 10.10 9.08 -18.17
C VAL A 5 9.06 10.07 -17.66
N SER A 6 7.86 9.99 -18.23
CA SER A 6 6.74 10.83 -17.79
C SER A 6 6.03 10.27 -16.55
N VAL A 7 5.98 8.95 -16.39
CA VAL A 7 5.23 8.28 -15.31
C VAL A 7 5.96 7.03 -14.80
N PHE A 8 6.06 6.90 -13.48
CA PHE A 8 6.29 5.63 -12.79
C PHE A 8 4.96 5.10 -12.27
N LEU A 9 4.61 3.87 -12.63
CA LEU A 9 3.39 3.20 -12.19
C LEU A 9 3.76 1.96 -11.37
N LEU A 10 3.34 1.92 -10.11
CA LEU A 10 3.44 0.75 -9.25
C LEU A 10 2.04 0.32 -8.90
N LYS A 11 1.65 -0.87 -9.36
CA LYS A 11 0.36 -1.47 -9.03
C LYS A 11 0.62 -2.71 -8.20
N GLN A 12 0.12 -2.73 -6.96
CA GLN A 12 0.20 -3.89 -6.09
C GLN A 12 1.64 -4.38 -5.92
N VAL A 13 2.55 -3.46 -5.63
CA VAL A 13 3.99 -3.75 -5.46
C VAL A 13 4.41 -3.46 -4.03
N LEU A 14 3.98 -2.33 -3.46
CA LEU A 14 4.57 -1.86 -2.21
C LEU A 14 4.16 -2.73 -1.01
N HIS A 15 2.99 -3.36 -1.05
CA HIS A 15 2.52 -4.25 0.03
C HIS A 15 3.31 -5.57 0.16
N ASP A 16 4.11 -5.94 -0.85
CA ASP A 16 4.97 -7.13 -0.78
C ASP A 16 6.24 -6.89 0.04
N TRP A 17 6.54 -5.62 0.36
CA TRP A 17 7.80 -5.19 0.94
C TRP A 17 7.61 -4.50 2.29
N SER A 18 8.58 -4.68 3.19
CA SER A 18 8.62 -3.88 4.41
C SER A 18 8.94 -2.41 4.10
N ASP A 19 8.61 -1.52 5.04
CA ASP A 19 8.86 -0.07 4.93
C ASP A 19 10.30 0.25 4.51
N GLU A 20 11.30 -0.50 5.01
CA GLU A 20 12.70 -0.31 4.65
C GLU A 20 12.93 -0.48 3.14
N TYR A 21 12.33 -1.51 2.54
CA TYR A 21 12.46 -1.78 1.11
C TYR A 21 11.57 -0.85 0.28
N VAL A 22 10.39 -0.50 0.76
CA VAL A 22 9.54 0.53 0.13
C VAL A 22 10.29 1.86 0.02
N VAL A 23 10.93 2.31 1.09
CA VAL A 23 11.76 3.53 1.09
C VAL A 23 12.89 3.42 0.08
N LYS A 24 13.58 2.26 0.00
CA LYS A 24 14.63 2.03 -1.00
C LYS A 24 14.08 2.15 -2.43
N ILE A 25 12.96 1.50 -2.74
CA ILE A 25 12.33 1.54 -4.06
C ILE A 25 11.97 2.98 -4.43
N LEU A 26 11.23 3.67 -3.58
CA LEU A 26 10.77 5.03 -3.83
C LEU A 26 11.93 6.03 -3.95
N THR A 27 13.00 5.85 -3.17
CA THR A 27 14.21 6.68 -3.25
C THR A 27 14.90 6.52 -4.61
N GLN A 28 15.02 5.30 -5.12
CA GLN A 28 15.62 5.06 -6.45
C GLN A 28 14.79 5.69 -7.56
N LEU A 29 13.45 5.58 -7.51
CA LEU A 29 12.56 6.22 -8.47
C LEU A 29 12.67 7.74 -8.41
N ARG A 30 12.76 8.31 -7.21
CA ARG A 30 12.93 9.76 -7.02
C ARG A 30 14.27 10.27 -7.56
N ALA A 31 15.34 9.49 -7.42
CA ALA A 31 16.67 9.88 -7.91
C ALA A 31 16.75 10.03 -9.44
N ILE A 32 15.90 9.30 -10.18
CA ILE A 32 15.83 9.34 -11.64
C ILE A 32 14.64 10.14 -12.18
N ALA A 33 13.75 10.59 -11.29
CA ALA A 33 12.57 11.37 -11.66
C ALA A 33 12.97 12.80 -12.05
N ARG A 34 12.41 13.29 -13.16
CA ARG A 34 12.45 14.70 -13.49
C ARG A 34 11.35 15.45 -12.70
N PRO A 35 11.40 16.79 -12.60
CA PRO A 35 10.36 17.57 -11.91
C PRO A 35 8.95 17.38 -12.47
N ASP A 36 8.83 16.99 -13.74
CA ASP A 36 7.57 16.71 -14.45
C ASP A 36 7.15 15.24 -14.39
N THR A 37 8.02 14.32 -13.95
CA THR A 37 7.70 12.90 -13.80
C THR A 37 6.68 12.70 -12.69
N LYS A 38 5.63 11.91 -12.96
CA LYS A 38 4.61 11.56 -11.98
C LYS A 38 4.83 10.15 -11.42
N LEU A 39 4.56 9.96 -10.13
CA LEU A 39 4.48 8.64 -9.52
C LEU A 39 3.01 8.31 -9.27
N ILE A 40 2.55 7.17 -9.77
CA ILE A 40 1.20 6.64 -9.56
C ILE A 40 1.32 5.32 -8.80
N LEU A 41 0.71 5.28 -7.62
CA LEU A 41 0.60 4.08 -6.79
C LEU A 41 -0.83 3.58 -6.86
N ILE A 42 -1.01 2.31 -7.24
CA ILE A 42 -2.29 1.62 -7.22
C ILE A 42 -2.18 0.52 -6.16
N GLU A 43 -2.56 0.88 -4.94
CA GLU A 43 -2.51 0.01 -3.76
C GLU A 43 -3.89 -0.08 -3.11
N ILE A 44 -4.07 -1.10 -2.26
CA ILE A 44 -5.27 -1.28 -1.45
C ILE A 44 -4.99 -0.60 -0.10
N ILE A 45 -5.79 0.40 0.25
CA ILE A 45 -5.77 1.03 1.58
C ILE A 45 -6.92 0.42 2.37
N LEU A 46 -6.59 -0.31 3.43
CA LEU A 46 -7.59 -0.99 4.26
C LEU A 46 -8.06 -0.06 5.38
N PRO A 47 -9.38 0.11 5.57
CA PRO A 47 -9.90 0.75 6.77
C PRO A 47 -9.65 -0.16 7.98
N PHE A 48 -9.72 0.41 9.18
CA PHE A 48 -9.66 -0.41 10.39
C PHE A 48 -10.90 -1.30 10.53
N ALA A 49 -10.72 -2.49 11.12
CA ALA A 49 -11.81 -3.42 11.37
C ALA A 49 -12.65 -3.05 12.61
N CYS A 50 -12.26 -2.01 13.32
CA CYS A 50 -12.92 -1.48 14.51
C CYS A 50 -13.14 0.02 14.37
N HIS A 51 -14.04 0.56 15.18
CA HIS A 51 -14.25 2.00 15.29
C HIS A 51 -12.94 2.70 15.63
N ASP A 52 -12.56 3.65 14.79
CA ASP A 52 -11.43 4.54 15.03
C ASP A 52 -12.00 5.92 15.40
N PRO A 53 -11.97 6.32 16.69
CA PRO A 53 -12.51 7.60 17.12
C PRO A 53 -11.78 8.80 16.51
N GLY A 54 -10.59 8.60 15.92
CA GLY A 54 -9.84 9.64 15.20
C GLY A 54 -10.09 9.65 13.69
N ALA A 55 -10.91 8.75 13.14
CA ALA A 55 -11.19 8.71 11.71
C ALA A 55 -11.88 9.99 11.19
N ASP A 56 -12.67 10.65 12.04
CA ASP A 56 -13.42 11.87 11.72
C ASP A 56 -12.67 13.16 12.13
N ASP A 57 -11.43 13.07 12.64
CA ASP A 57 -10.71 14.24 13.16
C ASP A 57 -10.16 15.17 12.07
N ASP A 58 -10.37 14.88 10.78
CA ASP A 58 -9.91 15.65 9.61
C ASP A 58 -8.39 15.99 9.60
N GLN A 59 -7.61 15.37 10.48
CA GLN A 59 -6.16 15.60 10.64
C GLN A 59 -5.30 14.89 9.59
N GLY A 60 -5.91 14.11 8.69
CA GLY A 60 -5.23 13.37 7.63
C GLY A 60 -4.90 14.19 6.39
N ILE A 61 -4.25 13.56 5.41
CA ILE A 61 -4.01 14.17 4.10
C ILE A 61 -5.39 14.34 3.42
N PRO A 62 -5.71 15.50 2.83
CA PRO A 62 -6.98 15.70 2.13
C PRO A 62 -7.22 14.61 1.08
N GLY A 63 -8.36 13.92 1.16
CA GLY A 63 -8.71 12.79 0.29
C GLY A 63 -8.14 11.43 0.71
N SER A 64 -7.32 11.38 1.76
CA SER A 64 -6.83 10.12 2.37
C SER A 64 -7.46 9.82 3.73
N VAL A 65 -8.32 10.70 4.25
CA VAL A 65 -9.03 10.48 5.52
C VAL A 65 -10.02 9.32 5.32
N PRO A 66 -9.85 8.18 6.02
CA PRO A 66 -10.75 7.04 5.88
C PRO A 66 -12.14 7.42 6.38
N ARG A 67 -13.16 7.24 5.54
CA ARG A 67 -14.54 7.44 5.99
C ARG A 67 -15.04 6.19 6.69
N GLU A 68 -15.54 6.35 7.90
CA GLU A 68 -16.18 5.26 8.62
C GLU A 68 -17.42 4.74 7.86
N ALA A 69 -17.63 3.42 7.91
CA ALA A 69 -18.77 2.79 7.27
C ALA A 69 -20.08 3.23 7.96
N PRO A 70 -21.12 3.66 7.21
CA PRO A 70 -22.38 4.06 7.81
C PRO A 70 -23.12 2.84 8.39
N ALA A 71 -23.78 3.02 9.53
CA ALA A 71 -24.65 1.99 10.09
C ALA A 71 -25.74 1.57 9.07
N PRO A 72 -26.09 0.27 8.96
CA PRO A 72 -25.72 -0.84 9.85
C PRO A 72 -24.48 -1.65 9.39
N LEU A 73 -23.65 -1.11 8.49
CA LEU A 73 -22.48 -1.82 7.99
C LEU A 73 -21.43 -2.02 9.10
N LEU A 74 -20.68 -3.11 9.00
CA LEU A 74 -19.48 -3.29 9.82
C LEU A 74 -18.45 -2.20 9.48
N THR A 75 -17.61 -1.81 10.43
CA THR A 75 -16.60 -0.75 10.24
C THR A 75 -15.65 -1.03 9.08
N ASN A 76 -15.39 -2.31 8.80
CA ASN A 76 -14.62 -2.76 7.63
C ASN A 76 -15.43 -2.84 6.32
N TYR A 77 -16.63 -2.26 6.25
CA TYR A 77 -17.59 -2.39 5.15
C TYR A 77 -18.11 -3.82 4.88
N GLY A 78 -17.77 -4.80 5.73
CA GLY A 78 -18.22 -6.19 5.61
C GLY A 78 -17.93 -6.82 4.24
N THR A 79 -18.94 -7.48 3.66
CA THR A 79 -18.86 -8.15 2.35
C THR A 79 -18.38 -7.23 1.21
N VAL A 80 -18.60 -5.91 1.31
CA VAL A 80 -18.19 -4.96 0.26
C VAL A 80 -16.66 -4.82 0.17
N SER A 81 -15.95 -4.99 1.29
CA SER A 81 -14.48 -4.93 1.34
C SER A 81 -13.83 -6.30 1.47
N GLU A 82 -14.61 -7.39 1.39
CA GLU A 82 -14.14 -8.76 1.63
C GLU A 82 -12.90 -9.11 0.78
N MET A 83 -12.90 -8.76 -0.51
CA MET A 83 -11.78 -8.97 -1.41
C MET A 83 -10.49 -8.30 -0.94
N SER A 84 -10.58 -7.07 -0.42
CA SER A 84 -9.42 -6.31 0.05
C SER A 84 -8.79 -6.97 1.27
N TYR A 85 -9.61 -7.43 2.22
CA TYR A 85 -9.13 -8.16 3.40
C TYR A 85 -8.66 -9.58 3.07
N PHE A 86 -9.27 -10.23 2.09
CA PHE A 86 -8.80 -11.53 1.61
C PHE A 86 -7.39 -11.42 1.03
N VAL A 87 -7.15 -10.40 0.19
CA VAL A 87 -5.80 -10.11 -0.34
C VAL A 87 -4.82 -9.84 0.79
N ASP A 88 -5.18 -9.05 1.81
CA ASP A 88 -4.31 -8.78 2.97
C ASP A 88 -3.88 -10.05 3.72
N MET A 89 -4.84 -10.93 3.99
CA MET A 89 -4.56 -12.22 4.62
C MET A 89 -3.67 -13.11 3.74
N ASP A 90 -3.80 -13.00 2.42
CA ASP A 90 -3.03 -13.78 1.45
C ASP A 90 -1.68 -13.18 1.09
N VAL A 91 -1.44 -11.88 1.24
CA VAL A 91 -0.10 -11.28 1.07
C VAL A 91 0.88 -11.99 2.00
N SER A 92 0.49 -12.24 3.25
CA SER A 92 1.28 -13.06 4.19
C SER A 92 1.58 -14.48 3.66
N ARG A 93 0.71 -15.05 2.83
CA ARG A 93 0.79 -16.44 2.30
C ARG A 93 1.43 -16.54 0.91
N ILE A 94 1.39 -15.50 0.08
CA ILE A 94 1.98 -15.45 -1.27
C ILE A 94 3.46 -15.03 -1.20
N VAL A 95 3.82 -14.14 -0.26
CA VAL A 95 5.21 -13.68 -0.02
C VAL A 95 6.25 -14.81 0.18
N PRO A 96 5.98 -15.97 0.82
CA PRO A 96 6.99 -17.05 0.88
C PRO A 96 7.39 -17.63 -0.48
N TYR A 97 6.62 -17.39 -1.57
CA TYR A 97 7.00 -17.86 -2.91
C TYR A 97 7.74 -16.81 -3.75
N VAL A 98 7.66 -15.52 -3.41
CA VAL A 98 8.26 -14.42 -4.21
C VAL A 98 9.45 -13.77 -3.48
N CYS A 99 9.43 -13.67 -2.15
CA CYS A 99 10.48 -13.00 -1.36
C CYS A 99 11.41 -13.96 -0.58
N PHE A 100 11.27 -15.28 -0.71
CA PHE A 100 12.27 -16.20 -0.17
C PHE A 100 13.49 -16.29 -1.11
N ASP A 101 14.19 -15.16 -1.30
CA ASP A 101 15.57 -15.19 -1.80
C ASP A 101 16.43 -15.89 -0.75
N ARG A 102 17.04 -16.95 -1.24
CA ARG A 102 17.83 -17.95 -0.54
C ARG A 102 19.18 -17.37 -0.15
N ARG A 103 19.26 -16.61 0.95
CA ARG A 103 20.55 -16.34 1.60
C ARG A 103 20.60 -16.78 3.07
N ARG A 104 21.05 -18.03 3.19
CA ARG A 104 21.99 -18.58 4.20
C ARG A 104 21.87 -18.08 5.65
N GLY A 105 21.52 -19.03 6.52
CA GLY A 105 22.22 -19.24 7.79
C GLY A 105 21.44 -18.87 9.05
N PRO A 106 21.61 -19.64 10.15
CA PRO A 106 20.82 -19.51 11.36
C PRO A 106 21.34 -18.36 12.23
N TRP A 107 20.44 -17.42 12.51
CA TRP A 107 20.39 -16.64 13.74
C TRP A 107 18.93 -16.60 14.19
#